data_AF-A0A959P520-F1
#
_entry.id   AF-A0A959P520-F1
#
_cell.length_a   1.000
_cell.length_b   1.000
_cell.length_c   1.000
_cell.angle_alpha   90.00
_cell.angle_beta   90.00
_cell.angle_gamma   90.00
#
_symmetry.space_group_name_H-M   'P 1'
#
loop_
_entity.id
_entity.type
_entity.pdbx_description
1 polymer ?
#
loop_
_entity_poly.entity_id
_entity_poly.type
_entity_poly.pdbx_seq_one_letter_code
_entity_poly.pdbx_strand_id
1 'polypeptide(L)'
;MKIATWNIERLKHANRLAEIEAAIKTIDVDILILTESDTRINLEYPFVSMSDPLNSDYYRNTERRVTIHSKFEIVSNHETYDGRTAVCPEIASPFGNLLIYGTIIGIHGNRRLSFKEDLRKQLLDFERLSGRNFCIAGDFNISFSDNYYHTNFGRDSLNKSFERNRIQNLTAGLPETIDHICVSEDFVRNRAVKLLEWNQDKTLSDHKGVCVSLEL
;
A
#
# COMPACT_ATOMS: atom_id res chain seq x y z
N MET A 1 -0.57 -16.68 3.14
CA MET A 1 -0.55 -15.32 3.72
C MET A 1 -1.18 -14.35 2.74
N LYS A 2 -2.12 -13.51 3.17
CA LYS A 2 -2.77 -12.49 2.35
C LYS A 2 -2.31 -11.09 2.72
N ILE A 3 -1.87 -10.34 1.72
CA ILE A 3 -1.53 -8.92 1.84
C ILE A 3 -2.50 -8.14 0.95
N ALA A 4 -3.10 -7.08 1.46
CA ALA A 4 -4.01 -6.25 0.69
C ALA A 4 -3.75 -4.77 0.86
N THR A 5 -4.09 -3.98 -0.15
CA THR A 5 -4.10 -2.52 -0.07
C THR A 5 -5.40 -1.93 -0.60
N TRP A 6 -5.86 -0.85 0.02
CA TRP A 6 -7.03 -0.11 -0.44
C TRP A 6 -7.00 1.35 0.02
N ASN A 7 -7.09 2.27 -0.93
CA ASN A 7 -7.39 3.67 -0.63
C ASN A 7 -8.87 3.83 -0.27
N ILE A 8 -9.15 4.44 0.87
CA ILE A 8 -10.53 4.61 1.40
C ILE A 8 -10.98 6.07 1.42
N GLU A 9 -10.35 6.93 0.63
CA GLU A 9 -10.74 8.32 0.37
C GLU A 9 -11.02 9.13 1.66
N ARG A 10 -10.21 8.98 2.70
CA ARG A 10 -10.35 9.74 3.97
C ARG A 10 -11.73 9.54 4.61
N LEU A 11 -12.37 8.39 4.37
CA LEU A 11 -13.76 8.11 4.72
C LEU A 11 -14.75 9.18 4.20
N LYS A 12 -14.57 9.65 2.97
CA LYS A 12 -15.56 10.51 2.28
C LYS A 12 -16.96 9.87 2.28
N HIS A 13 -17.03 8.54 2.23
CA HIS A 13 -18.26 7.75 2.35
C HIS A 13 -18.53 7.27 3.80
N ALA A 14 -18.24 8.10 4.82
CA ALA A 14 -18.39 7.72 6.23
C ALA A 14 -19.80 7.25 6.63
N ASN A 15 -20.85 7.64 5.90
CA ASN A 15 -22.21 7.12 6.10
C ASN A 15 -22.33 5.61 5.79
N ARG A 16 -21.37 5.06 5.05
CA ARG A 16 -21.25 3.63 4.69
C ARG A 16 -20.11 2.94 5.46
N LEU A 17 -19.66 3.50 6.58
CA LEU A 17 -18.53 2.96 7.36
C LEU A 17 -18.68 1.46 7.67
N ALA A 18 -19.87 1.02 8.09
CA ALA A 18 -20.13 -0.39 8.36
C ALA A 18 -19.97 -1.28 7.12
N GLU A 19 -20.31 -0.77 5.92
CA GLU A 19 -20.13 -1.50 4.66
C GLU A 19 -18.65 -1.54 4.25
N ILE A 20 -17.90 -0.46 4.47
CA ILE A 20 -16.44 -0.42 4.27
C ILE A 20 -15.76 -1.45 5.18
N GLU A 21 -16.10 -1.47 6.47
CA GLU A 21 -15.56 -2.44 7.43
C GLU A 21 -15.96 -3.88 7.09
N ALA A 22 -17.22 -4.10 6.68
CA ALA A 22 -17.69 -5.42 6.25
C ALA A 22 -16.97 -5.91 4.99
N ALA A 23 -16.75 -5.02 4.01
CA ALA A 23 -15.99 -5.33 2.81
C ALA A 23 -14.56 -5.77 3.17
N ILE A 24 -13.87 -5.03 4.03
CA ILE A 24 -12.52 -5.38 4.52
C ILE A 24 -12.54 -6.75 5.23
N LYS A 25 -13.48 -6.95 6.18
CA LYS A 25 -13.58 -8.19 6.96
C LYS A 25 -13.84 -9.41 6.08
N THR A 26 -14.63 -9.27 5.01
CA THR A 26 -14.96 -10.36 4.08
C THR A 26 -13.74 -10.91 3.34
N ILE A 27 -12.73 -10.08 3.06
CA ILE A 27 -11.52 -10.53 2.37
C ILE A 27 -10.64 -11.41 3.27
N ASP A 28 -10.75 -11.24 4.59
CA ASP A 28 -9.99 -11.95 5.62
C ASP A 28 -8.48 -11.96 5.31
N VAL A 29 -7.86 -10.79 5.39
CA VAL A 29 -6.45 -10.58 5.08
C VAL A 29 -5.59 -10.65 6.33
N ASP A 30 -4.31 -10.99 6.16
CA ASP A 30 -3.38 -11.08 7.29
C ASP A 30 -2.68 -9.75 7.55
N ILE A 31 -2.38 -9.01 6.47
CA ILE A 31 -1.79 -7.67 6.50
C ILE A 31 -2.62 -6.79 5.56
N LEU A 32 -3.13 -5.68 6.08
CA LEU A 32 -3.94 -4.71 5.36
C LEU A 32 -3.27 -3.33 5.39
N ILE A 33 -3.06 -2.75 4.23
CA ILE A 33 -2.55 -1.39 4.05
C ILE A 33 -3.72 -0.52 3.60
N LEU A 34 -4.13 0.45 4.42
CA LEU A 34 -5.13 1.43 4.06
C LEU A 34 -4.48 2.77 3.77
N THR A 35 -4.66 3.27 2.56
CA THR A 35 -4.22 4.60 2.15
C THR A 35 -5.36 5.61 2.25
N GLU A 36 -5.00 6.87 2.51
CA GLU A 36 -5.94 7.93 2.90
C GLU A 36 -6.92 7.44 3.99
N SER A 37 -6.35 6.82 5.01
CA SER A 37 -7.10 6.12 6.04
C SER A 37 -7.58 7.02 7.16
N ASP A 38 -8.37 6.44 8.07
CA ASP A 38 -8.91 7.14 9.21
C ASP A 38 -9.10 6.19 10.40
N THR A 39 -8.70 6.64 11.59
CA THR A 39 -8.74 5.85 12.83
C THR A 39 -10.14 5.51 13.33
N ARG A 40 -11.20 6.03 12.69
CA ARG A 40 -12.60 5.63 12.96
C ARG A 40 -12.91 4.22 12.45
N ILE A 41 -12.11 3.67 11.54
CA ILE A 41 -12.23 2.27 11.11
C ILE A 41 -11.86 1.35 12.27
N ASN A 42 -12.80 0.50 12.66
CA ASN A 42 -12.62 -0.45 13.74
C ASN A 42 -12.45 -1.88 13.19
N LEU A 43 -11.19 -2.29 13.08
CA LEU A 43 -10.81 -3.64 12.65
C LEU A 43 -10.13 -4.39 13.80
N GLU A 44 -10.46 -5.66 13.96
CA GLU A 44 -9.92 -6.53 15.01
C GLU A 44 -8.52 -7.06 14.63
N TYR A 45 -7.54 -6.16 14.51
CA TYR A 45 -6.13 -6.51 14.33
C TYR A 45 -5.33 -6.22 15.59
N PRO A 46 -4.52 -7.17 16.08
CA PRO A 46 -3.71 -6.98 17.29
C PRO A 46 -2.56 -5.99 17.12
N PHE A 47 -2.10 -5.76 15.88
CA PHE A 47 -0.99 -4.86 15.59
C PHE A 47 -1.36 -3.83 14.54
N VAL A 48 -0.99 -2.57 14.78
CA VAL A 48 -1.25 -1.43 13.91
C VAL A 48 -0.03 -0.51 13.85
N SER A 49 0.35 -0.08 12.65
CA SER A 49 1.32 0.99 12.41
C SER A 49 0.67 2.09 11.58
N MET A 50 0.92 3.36 11.91
CA MET A 50 0.24 4.50 11.29
C MET A 50 1.26 5.58 10.93
N SER A 51 1.03 6.26 9.80
CA SER A 51 1.78 7.47 9.46
C SER A 51 1.59 8.54 10.53
N ASP A 52 2.50 9.51 10.54
CA ASP A 52 2.35 10.68 11.39
C ASP A 52 1.04 11.43 11.07
N PRO A 53 0.41 12.08 12.06
CA PRO A 53 -0.75 12.94 11.83
C PRO A 53 -0.45 14.08 10.85
N LEU A 54 -1.48 14.47 10.10
CA LEU A 54 -1.42 15.60 9.19
C LEU A 54 -1.73 16.89 9.96
N ASN A 55 -0.70 17.65 10.34
CA ASN A 55 -0.87 18.94 11.03
C ASN A 55 -1.34 20.02 10.05
N SER A 56 -2.66 20.09 9.80
CA SER A 56 -3.29 21.12 8.97
C SER A 56 -4.80 21.16 9.22
N ASP A 57 -5.39 22.36 9.15
CA ASP A 57 -6.83 22.58 9.29
C ASP A 57 -7.67 21.85 8.21
N TYR A 58 -7.03 21.38 7.15
CA TYR A 58 -7.68 20.66 6.07
C TYR A 58 -7.92 19.16 6.38
N TYR A 59 -7.17 18.58 7.32
CA TYR A 59 -7.27 17.16 7.68
C TYR A 59 -7.81 17.01 9.10
N ARG A 60 -8.70 16.03 9.31
CA ARG A 60 -9.12 15.68 10.67
C ARG A 60 -7.96 14.99 11.40
N ASN A 61 -7.92 15.12 12.72
CA ASN A 61 -6.93 14.45 13.56
C ASN A 61 -7.04 12.91 13.53
N THR A 62 -8.16 12.37 13.07
CA THR A 62 -8.37 10.93 12.84
C THR A 62 -7.80 10.44 11.52
N GLU A 63 -7.56 11.34 10.55
CA GLU A 63 -7.08 10.96 9.23
C GLU A 63 -5.58 10.63 9.26
N ARG A 64 -5.20 9.64 8.46
CA ARG A 64 -3.83 9.17 8.25
C ARG A 64 -3.58 9.02 6.76
N ARG A 65 -2.34 9.17 6.31
CA ARG A 65 -2.01 8.80 4.92
C ARG A 65 -1.98 7.31 4.75
N VAL A 66 -1.41 6.62 5.72
CA VAL A 66 -1.23 5.18 5.68
C VAL A 66 -1.50 4.61 7.06
N THR A 67 -2.27 3.53 7.09
CA THR A 67 -2.42 2.67 8.27
C THR A 67 -2.19 1.23 7.82
N ILE A 68 -1.30 0.52 8.51
CA ILE A 68 -1.03 -0.90 8.30
C ILE A 68 -1.61 -1.65 9.49
N HIS A 69 -2.57 -2.53 9.23
CA HIS A 69 -3.11 -3.48 10.20
C HIS A 69 -2.50 -4.87 9.96
N SER A 70 -2.11 -5.57 11.01
CA SER A 70 -1.46 -6.88 10.90
C SER A 70 -1.93 -7.86 11.98
N LYS A 71 -2.18 -9.11 11.56
CA LYS A 71 -2.40 -10.24 12.47
C LYS A 71 -1.10 -10.72 13.11
N PHE A 72 0.04 -10.38 12.52
CA PHE A 72 1.38 -10.76 12.96
C PHE A 72 2.08 -9.59 13.67
N GLU A 73 2.97 -9.93 14.60
CA GLU A 73 3.69 -8.97 15.45
C GLU A 73 4.56 -8.00 14.64
N ILE A 74 4.53 -6.72 15.02
CA ILE A 74 5.48 -5.70 14.55
C ILE A 74 6.69 -5.73 15.48
N VAL A 75 7.82 -6.19 14.96
CA VAL A 75 9.05 -6.39 15.75
C VAL A 75 9.97 -5.17 15.76
N SER A 76 9.87 -4.31 14.75
CA SER A 76 10.56 -3.02 14.69
C SER A 76 9.90 -2.09 13.66
N ASN A 77 10.28 -0.81 13.64
CA ASN A 77 9.90 0.13 12.60
C ASN A 77 11.16 0.72 11.95
N HIS A 78 11.09 0.96 10.65
CA HIS A 78 12.16 1.57 9.85
C HIS A 78 11.74 2.96 9.40
N GLU A 79 12.64 3.94 9.51
CA GLU A 79 12.36 5.31 9.08
C GLU A 79 12.17 5.41 7.57
N THR A 80 11.12 6.10 7.15
CA THR A 80 10.89 6.54 5.77
C THR A 80 11.38 7.98 5.60
N TYR A 81 11.56 8.46 4.37
CA TYR A 81 11.96 9.84 4.10
C TYR A 81 10.92 10.86 4.60
N ASP A 82 9.64 10.47 4.67
CA ASP A 82 8.53 11.26 5.20
C ASP A 82 7.53 10.36 5.93
N GLY A 83 7.63 10.34 7.26
CA GLY A 83 6.74 9.58 8.15
C GLY A 83 5.27 9.97 8.05
N ARG A 84 4.93 11.12 7.43
CA ARG A 84 3.55 11.55 7.21
C ARG A 84 2.91 10.90 6.00
N THR A 85 3.68 10.39 5.04
CA THR A 85 3.18 9.82 3.77
C THR A 85 3.43 8.33 3.63
N ALA A 86 4.37 7.78 4.41
CA ALA A 86 4.70 6.38 4.40
C ALA A 86 5.12 5.86 5.78
N VAL A 87 4.94 4.55 6.00
CA VAL A 87 5.42 3.82 7.18
C VAL A 87 6.05 2.49 6.77
N CYS A 88 7.01 2.01 7.56
CA CYS A 88 7.73 0.77 7.27
C CYS A 88 7.94 -0.11 8.52
N PRO A 89 6.87 -0.72 9.08
CA PRO A 89 7.02 -1.76 10.09
C PRO A 89 7.71 -3.01 9.52
N GLU A 90 8.52 -3.67 10.35
CA GLU A 90 8.99 -5.03 10.14
C GLU A 90 8.07 -6.00 10.88
N ILE A 91 7.50 -6.95 10.15
CA ILE A 91 6.46 -7.84 10.62
C ILE A 91 6.98 -9.28 10.64
N ALA A 92 6.82 -9.98 11.77
CA ALA A 92 7.20 -11.39 11.94
C ALA A 92 6.18 -12.32 11.26
N SER A 93 6.25 -12.45 9.93
CA SER A 93 5.31 -13.25 9.15
C SER A 93 5.62 -14.76 9.20
N PRO A 94 4.66 -15.64 8.83
CA PRO A 94 4.90 -17.08 8.72
C PRO A 94 6.00 -17.48 7.72
N PHE A 95 6.41 -16.56 6.84
CA PHE A 95 7.46 -16.78 5.84
C PHE A 95 8.78 -16.08 6.19
N GLY A 96 8.92 -15.67 7.45
CA GLY A 96 10.05 -14.87 7.95
C GLY A 96 9.69 -13.39 8.08
N ASN A 97 10.59 -12.62 8.68
CA ASN A 97 10.39 -11.17 8.82
C ASN A 97 10.19 -10.52 7.45
N LEU A 98 9.25 -9.60 7.36
CA LEU A 98 8.90 -8.89 6.15
C LEU A 98 8.75 -7.40 6.47
N LEU A 99 9.51 -6.56 5.79
CA LEU A 99 9.35 -5.11 5.86
C LEU A 99 8.15 -4.72 4.98
N ILE A 100 7.14 -4.05 5.54
CA ILE A 100 5.99 -3.54 4.79
C ILE A 100 6.10 -2.02 4.65
N TYR A 101 6.52 -1.53 3.50
CA TYR A 101 6.48 -0.11 3.16
C TYR A 101 5.10 0.27 2.62
N GLY A 102 4.24 0.77 3.51
CA GLY A 102 2.94 1.32 3.15
C GLY A 102 3.07 2.78 2.71
N THR A 103 2.52 3.17 1.55
CA THR A 103 2.75 4.52 1.00
C THR A 103 1.63 5.08 0.12
N ILE A 104 1.66 6.41 -0.07
CA ILE A 104 1.04 7.10 -1.20
C ILE A 104 2.16 7.81 -1.97
N ILE A 105 2.28 7.57 -3.27
CA ILE A 105 3.26 8.25 -4.13
C ILE A 105 2.60 9.48 -4.77
N GLY A 106 3.07 10.67 -4.39
CA GLY A 106 2.59 11.95 -4.87
C GLY A 106 1.12 12.21 -4.56
N ILE A 107 0.85 12.61 -3.32
CA ILE A 107 -0.49 12.90 -2.72
C ILE A 107 -1.42 13.76 -3.60
N HIS A 108 -0.88 14.59 -4.50
CA HIS A 108 -1.68 15.46 -5.38
C HIS A 108 -1.86 14.90 -6.80
N GLY A 109 -1.63 13.60 -6.97
CA GLY A 109 -1.67 12.89 -8.24
C GLY A 109 -0.39 13.03 -9.07
N ASN A 110 -0.26 12.15 -10.05
CA ASN A 110 0.97 11.98 -10.84
C ASN A 110 1.30 13.06 -11.88
N ARG A 111 0.39 14.02 -12.10
CA ARG A 111 0.56 15.10 -13.08
C ARG A 111 1.23 16.34 -12.50
N ARG A 112 1.53 16.34 -11.20
CA ARG A 112 2.15 17.46 -10.49
C ARG A 112 3.67 17.31 -10.46
N LEU A 113 4.39 18.44 -10.37
CA LEU A 113 5.85 18.41 -10.19
C LEU A 113 6.24 17.72 -8.87
N SER A 114 5.44 17.91 -7.83
CA SER A 114 5.62 17.28 -6.52
C SER A 114 5.66 15.75 -6.62
N PHE A 115 4.91 15.12 -7.54
CA PHE A 115 4.98 13.67 -7.74
C PHE A 115 6.39 13.21 -8.11
N LYS A 116 7.11 13.95 -8.97
CA LYS A 116 8.45 13.55 -9.40
C LYS A 116 9.49 13.68 -8.29
N GLU A 117 9.33 14.65 -7.40
CA GLU A 117 10.19 14.82 -6.23
C GLU A 117 9.91 13.75 -5.19
N ASP A 118 8.63 13.51 -4.93
CA ASP A 118 8.15 12.51 -3.99
C ASP A 118 8.58 11.10 -4.39
N LEU A 119 8.33 10.72 -5.65
CA LEU A 119 8.76 9.45 -6.21
C LEU A 119 10.27 9.26 -6.04
N ARG A 120 11.09 10.26 -6.41
CA ARG A 120 12.55 10.13 -6.27
C ARG A 120 12.99 9.85 -4.84
N LYS A 121 12.39 10.51 -3.85
CA LYS A 121 12.73 10.29 -2.43
C LYS A 121 12.30 8.90 -1.96
N GLN A 122 11.11 8.44 -2.34
CA GLN A 122 10.65 7.09 -2.05
C GLN A 122 11.52 6.01 -2.72
N LEU A 123 12.00 6.24 -3.95
CA LEU A 123 12.91 5.30 -4.61
C LEU A 123 14.25 5.15 -3.85
N LEU A 124 14.73 6.20 -3.18
CA LEU A 124 15.92 6.10 -2.32
C LEU A 124 15.65 5.25 -1.08
N ASP A 125 14.45 5.32 -0.51
CA ASP A 125 14.03 4.41 0.55
C ASP A 125 13.97 2.98 0.05
N PHE A 126 13.42 2.75 -1.15
CA PHE A 126 13.34 1.41 -1.73
C PHE A 126 14.74 0.82 -1.90
N GLU A 127 15.69 1.57 -2.44
CA GLU A 127 17.08 1.13 -2.59
C GLU A 127 17.72 0.83 -1.22
N ARG A 128 17.55 1.71 -0.24
CA ARG A 128 18.11 1.57 1.12
C ARG A 128 17.55 0.36 1.89
N LEU A 129 16.26 0.08 1.73
CA LEU A 129 15.55 -0.98 2.47
C LEU A 129 15.56 -2.34 1.76
N SER A 130 15.96 -2.36 0.49
CA SER A 130 16.11 -3.59 -0.29
C SER A 130 17.30 -4.45 0.18
N GLY A 131 17.33 -5.72 -0.27
CA GLY A 131 18.27 -6.74 0.23
C GLY A 131 17.75 -7.52 1.45
N ARG A 132 16.52 -7.21 1.88
CA ARG A 132 15.73 -7.95 2.86
C ARG A 132 14.43 -8.43 2.20
N ASN A 133 13.66 -9.25 2.90
CA ASN A 133 12.27 -9.50 2.54
C ASN A 133 11.51 -8.17 2.63
N PHE A 134 11.02 -7.70 1.50
CA PHE A 134 10.47 -6.35 1.37
C PHE A 134 9.19 -6.37 0.57
N CYS A 135 8.18 -5.66 1.06
CA CYS A 135 6.90 -5.45 0.38
C CYS A 135 6.59 -3.95 0.38
N ILE A 136 6.35 -3.39 -0.81
CA ILE A 136 5.90 -2.01 -1.01
C ILE A 136 4.44 -2.11 -1.43
N ALA A 137 3.54 -1.48 -0.67
CA ALA A 137 2.11 -1.52 -0.96
C ALA A 137 1.44 -0.17 -0.73
N GLY A 138 0.44 0.15 -1.53
CA GLY A 138 -0.31 1.41 -1.39
C GLY A 138 -0.72 1.99 -2.73
N ASP A 139 -1.06 3.28 -2.69
CA ASP A 139 -1.49 4.05 -3.86
C ASP A 139 -0.27 4.68 -4.53
N PHE A 140 0.11 4.14 -5.69
CA PHE A 140 1.27 4.63 -6.43
C PHE A 140 0.93 5.78 -7.38
N ASN A 141 -0.36 6.14 -7.51
CA ASN A 141 -0.86 7.06 -8.51
C ASN A 141 -0.41 6.71 -9.95
N ILE A 142 -0.13 5.44 -10.23
CA ILE A 142 0.39 4.96 -11.51
C ILE A 142 -0.17 3.57 -11.78
N SER A 143 -0.83 3.36 -12.92
CA SER A 143 -1.12 2.02 -13.45
C SER A 143 0.10 1.44 -14.15
N PHE A 144 0.20 0.11 -14.20
CA PHE A 144 1.23 -0.63 -14.93
C PHE A 144 0.69 -1.40 -16.14
N SER A 145 -0.62 -1.62 -16.24
CA SER A 145 -1.25 -2.49 -17.24
C SER A 145 -1.88 -1.74 -18.43
N ASP A 146 -2.25 -0.47 -18.24
CA ASP A 146 -3.05 0.29 -19.22
C ASP A 146 -2.70 1.80 -19.21
N ASN A 147 -3.55 2.66 -19.76
CA ASN A 147 -3.31 4.12 -19.77
C ASN A 147 -3.93 4.86 -18.56
N TYR A 148 -4.54 4.15 -17.61
CA TYR A 148 -5.16 4.73 -16.43
C TYR A 148 -4.08 5.38 -15.55
N TYR A 149 -4.16 6.68 -15.30
CA TYR A 149 -3.10 7.41 -14.55
C TYR A 149 -1.68 7.08 -15.07
N HIS A 150 -1.51 6.95 -16.38
CA HIS A 150 -0.22 6.63 -16.95
C HIS A 150 0.68 7.87 -17.05
N THR A 151 1.95 7.71 -16.64
CA THR A 151 3.04 8.60 -17.03
C THR A 151 4.29 7.77 -17.36
N ASN A 152 4.96 8.08 -18.47
CA ASN A 152 6.23 7.41 -18.84
C ASN A 152 7.24 7.51 -17.69
N PHE A 153 7.43 8.73 -17.16
CA PHE A 153 8.40 8.96 -16.08
C PHE A 153 8.10 8.11 -14.83
N GLY A 154 6.86 8.10 -14.35
CA GLY A 154 6.49 7.37 -13.13
C GLY A 154 6.65 5.87 -13.30
N ARG A 155 6.06 5.30 -14.37
CA ARG A 155 6.12 3.87 -14.67
C ARG A 155 7.55 3.40 -14.91
N ASP A 156 8.32 4.10 -15.74
CA ASP A 156 9.70 3.72 -16.05
C ASP A 156 10.60 3.80 -14.82
N SER A 157 10.42 4.81 -13.97
CA SER A 157 11.24 4.96 -12.76
C SER A 157 10.94 3.87 -11.74
N LEU A 158 9.66 3.53 -11.55
CA LEU A 158 9.25 2.42 -10.68
C LEU A 158 9.74 1.08 -11.22
N ASN A 159 9.52 0.78 -12.50
CA ASN A 159 9.98 -0.47 -13.12
C ASN A 159 11.50 -0.64 -13.02
N LYS A 160 12.29 0.41 -13.31
CA LYS A 160 13.76 0.38 -13.17
C LYS A 160 14.19 0.16 -11.72
N SER A 161 13.51 0.77 -10.76
CA SER A 161 13.79 0.55 -9.34
C SER A 161 13.46 -0.87 -8.92
N PHE A 162 12.30 -1.39 -9.33
CA PHE A 162 11.88 -2.75 -9.03
C PHE A 162 12.85 -3.79 -9.62
N GLU A 163 13.27 -3.62 -10.87
CA GLU A 163 14.28 -4.46 -11.51
C GLU A 163 15.62 -4.42 -10.74
N ARG A 164 16.14 -3.21 -10.46
CA ARG A 164 17.40 -3.04 -9.72
C ARG A 164 17.38 -3.70 -8.34
N ASN A 165 16.25 -3.58 -7.65
CA ASN A 165 16.07 -4.04 -6.27
C ASN A 165 15.51 -5.47 -6.17
N ARG A 166 15.30 -6.15 -7.31
CA ARG A 166 14.72 -7.51 -7.37
C ARG A 166 13.37 -7.59 -6.67
N ILE A 167 12.50 -6.65 -7.01
CA ILE A 167 11.13 -6.54 -6.52
C ILE A 167 10.19 -6.86 -7.68
N GLN A 168 9.24 -7.76 -7.45
CA GLN A 168 8.19 -8.10 -8.39
C GLN A 168 6.91 -7.34 -8.06
N ASN A 169 6.34 -6.59 -9.00
CA ASN A 169 4.98 -6.04 -8.87
C ASN A 169 3.96 -7.15 -9.17
N LEU A 170 3.37 -7.73 -8.11
CA LEU A 170 2.44 -8.85 -8.21
C LEU A 170 1.08 -8.44 -8.77
N THR A 171 0.79 -7.15 -8.74
CA THR A 171 -0.46 -6.53 -9.19
C THR A 171 -0.32 -5.78 -10.52
N ALA A 172 0.83 -5.88 -11.20
CA ALA A 172 1.11 -5.09 -12.41
C ALA A 172 0.14 -5.33 -13.56
N GLY A 173 -0.45 -6.52 -13.63
CA GLY A 173 -1.38 -6.92 -14.69
C GLY A 173 -2.84 -6.50 -14.46
N LEU A 174 -3.18 -5.94 -13.30
CA LEU A 174 -4.55 -5.51 -13.01
C LEU A 174 -4.88 -4.22 -13.77
N PRO A 175 -5.98 -4.17 -14.56
CA PRO A 175 -6.41 -2.95 -15.25
C PRO A 175 -7.05 -1.96 -14.28
N GLU A 176 -7.05 -0.68 -14.65
CA GLU A 176 -7.75 0.42 -13.97
C GLU A 176 -7.48 0.50 -12.45
N THR A 177 -6.26 0.15 -12.04
CA THR A 177 -5.78 0.30 -10.67
C THR A 177 -4.51 1.15 -10.64
N ILE A 178 -4.37 1.93 -9.58
CA ILE A 178 -3.14 2.63 -9.20
C ILE A 178 -2.61 2.15 -7.85
N ASP A 179 -3.33 1.24 -7.21
CA ASP A 179 -2.97 0.58 -5.97
C ASP A 179 -2.24 -0.72 -6.29
N HIS A 180 -1.06 -0.88 -5.70
CA HIS A 180 -0.16 -1.96 -6.04
C HIS A 180 0.45 -2.65 -4.82
N ILE A 181 0.84 -3.91 -5.01
CA ILE A 181 1.57 -4.73 -4.06
C ILE A 181 2.80 -5.28 -4.79
N CYS A 182 3.96 -4.81 -4.38
CA CYS A 182 5.27 -5.17 -4.93
C CYS A 182 6.09 -5.87 -3.86
N VAL A 183 6.66 -7.03 -4.16
CA VAL A 183 7.33 -7.88 -3.16
C VAL A 183 8.67 -8.36 -3.67
N SER A 184 9.69 -8.39 -2.82
CA SER A 184 11.02 -8.94 -3.13
C SER A 184 10.90 -10.36 -3.71
N GLU A 185 11.57 -10.61 -4.84
CA GLU A 185 11.51 -11.87 -5.59
C GLU A 185 11.80 -13.09 -4.72
N ASP A 186 12.80 -13.01 -3.84
CA ASP A 186 13.20 -14.12 -2.97
C ASP A 186 12.08 -14.51 -1.99
N PHE A 187 11.29 -13.54 -1.55
CA PHE A 187 10.14 -13.78 -0.66
C PHE A 187 8.94 -14.40 -1.38
N VAL A 188 8.82 -14.19 -2.69
CA VAL A 188 7.75 -14.78 -3.53
C VAL A 188 8.20 -16.10 -4.17
N ARG A 189 9.51 -16.35 -4.26
CA ARG A 189 10.08 -17.53 -4.91
C ARG A 189 9.41 -18.82 -4.42
N ASN A 190 9.05 -19.68 -5.38
CA ASN A 190 8.40 -20.97 -5.16
C ASN A 190 7.05 -20.89 -4.43
N ARG A 191 6.35 -19.75 -4.50
CA ARG A 191 5.00 -19.60 -3.94
C ARG A 191 4.01 -19.34 -5.06
N ALA A 192 2.82 -19.94 -4.94
CA ALA A 192 1.71 -19.59 -5.81
C ALA A 192 1.16 -18.22 -5.40
N VAL A 193 0.87 -17.39 -6.41
CA VAL A 193 0.34 -16.04 -6.23
C VAL A 193 -1.09 -16.02 -6.77
N LYS A 194 -2.05 -15.65 -5.93
CA LYS A 194 -3.45 -15.42 -6.34
C LYS A 194 -3.85 -13.97 -6.11
N LEU A 195 -4.62 -13.42 -7.05
CA LEU A 195 -5.13 -12.05 -7.00
C LEU A 195 -6.63 -12.05 -6.68
N LEU A 196 -7.06 -11.02 -5.97
CA LEU A 196 -8.45 -10.74 -5.70
C LEU A 196 -8.65 -9.21 -5.69
N GLU A 197 -9.74 -8.76 -6.30
CA GLU A 197 -10.17 -7.36 -6.32
C GLU A 197 -11.55 -7.22 -5.69
N TRP A 198 -11.79 -6.14 -4.95
CA TRP A 198 -13.11 -5.77 -4.44
C TRP A 198 -13.39 -4.28 -4.65
N ASN A 199 -14.64 -3.85 -4.40
CA ASN A 199 -15.10 -2.50 -4.70
C ASN A 199 -14.84 -2.10 -6.17
N GLN A 200 -15.05 -3.04 -7.11
CA GLN A 200 -14.81 -2.81 -8.55
C GLN A 200 -15.77 -1.78 -9.15
N ASP A 201 -16.96 -1.62 -8.54
CA ASP A 201 -17.94 -0.59 -8.89
C ASP A 201 -17.60 0.79 -8.33
N LYS A 202 -16.56 0.89 -7.48
CA LYS A 202 -16.05 2.11 -6.88
C LYS A 202 -17.11 2.87 -6.06
N THR A 203 -18.00 2.15 -5.39
CA THR A 203 -19.10 2.78 -4.62
C THR A 203 -18.76 3.08 -3.16
N LEU A 204 -17.78 2.38 -2.60
CA LEU A 204 -17.30 2.60 -1.21
C LEU A 204 -16.05 3.49 -1.13
N SER A 205 -15.36 3.63 -2.27
CA SER A 205 -14.18 4.45 -2.55
C SER A 205 -14.00 4.49 -4.07
N ASP A 206 -13.40 5.53 -4.63
CA ASP A 206 -13.05 5.68 -6.04
C ASP A 206 -11.86 4.78 -6.45
N HIS A 207 -11.28 4.08 -5.47
CA HIS A 207 -10.30 3.03 -5.66
C HIS A 207 -10.89 1.63 -5.47
N LYS A 208 -10.40 0.69 -6.27
CA LYS A 208 -10.62 -0.74 -6.02
C LYS A 208 -9.66 -1.19 -4.93
N GLY A 209 -10.08 -2.15 -4.12
CA GLY A 209 -9.14 -2.85 -3.24
C GLY A 209 -8.45 -3.98 -3.99
N VAL A 210 -7.17 -4.20 -3.71
CA VAL A 210 -6.38 -5.29 -4.32
C VAL A 210 -5.76 -6.16 -3.23
N CYS A 211 -5.78 -7.47 -3.44
CA CYS A 211 -5.23 -8.45 -2.50
C CYS A 211 -4.38 -9.48 -3.25
N VAL A 212 -3.25 -9.83 -2.64
CA VAL A 212 -2.35 -10.90 -3.05
C VAL A 212 -2.38 -11.99 -1.99
N SER A 213 -2.63 -13.24 -2.40
CA SER A 213 -2.42 -14.43 -1.57
C SER A 213 -1.13 -15.13 -1.99
N LEU A 214 -0.22 -15.34 -1.03
CA LEU A 214 0.99 -16.14 -1.16
C LEU A 214 0.77 -17.50 -0.50
N GLU A 215 0.84 -18.56 -1.30
CA GLU A 215 0.62 -19.96 -0.90
C GLU A 215 1.87 -20.81 -1.15
N LEU A 216 2.09 -21.82 -0.29
CA LEU A 216 3.17 -22.80 -0.45
C LEU A 216 2.82 -23.86 -1.50
#